data_AF-A0A948URJ3-F1
#
_entry.id   AF-A0A948URJ3-F1
#
_cell.length_a   1.000
_cell.length_b   1.000
_cell.length_c   1.000
_cell.angle_alpha   90.00
_cell.angle_beta   90.00
_cell.angle_gamma   90.00
#
_symmetry.space_group_name_H-M   'P 1'
#
loop_
_entity.id
_entity.type
_entity.pdbx_description
1 polymer ?
#
loop_
_entity_poly.entity_id
_entity_poly.type
_entity_poly.pdbx_seq_one_letter_code
_entity_poly.pdbx_strand_id
1 'polypeptide(L)'
;MNPVKSFFITLALLLNANAQENSNEVVIKMPQVVQAPKVEAVVPKVVTVEGSNSQSNEEILKEIMKEKVVIFSDHVAPEIAELQNDANKTIEPGDIDKGKVTAYLHTNALSLGELQKKLQEAGFEILGTYTLDKEETLSSVVFTNKALLKNASKMQRGFAANLRATLDTKHNLLSISNPLYHQRAFMQDEYDQNLSESTLQTLRQNFKDLNNSDEVLKFAVLERFQFMEGMPKYGEMKVIAKGENAKLLAQANTSKKVLFEQKLENGSTLLGVQLSKRTNKFIDKIGTQNAGLLPYPVLIENGEAKILDPKYYIALMYPMLKMSQFMTISTVPGAIQKDIDKIFR
;
A
#
# COMPACT_ATOMS: atom_id res chain seq x y z
N MET A 1 15.80 -50.95 -71.00
CA MET A 1 15.75 -52.19 -70.20
C MET A 1 15.00 -51.91 -68.91
N ASN A 2 14.29 -52.93 -68.45
CA ASN A 2 13.22 -52.95 -67.46
C ASN A 2 13.72 -52.72 -66.00
N PRO A 3 12.86 -52.75 -64.96
CA PRO A 3 12.69 -51.72 -63.90
C PRO A 3 13.20 -52.19 -62.53
N VAL A 4 12.80 -51.53 -61.41
CA VAL A 4 12.58 -52.06 -60.01
C VAL A 4 12.60 -50.85 -59.04
N LYS A 5 11.44 -50.42 -58.51
CA LYS A 5 10.78 -50.82 -57.23
C LYS A 5 11.58 -50.49 -55.95
N SER A 6 11.07 -49.52 -55.19
CA SER A 6 11.35 -49.28 -53.75
C SER A 6 10.05 -48.75 -53.13
N PHE A 7 9.30 -49.60 -52.43
CA PHE A 7 9.21 -49.83 -50.97
C PHE A 7 8.20 -48.91 -50.24
N PHE A 8 7.00 -49.45 -49.89
CA PHE A 8 6.48 -49.77 -48.51
C PHE A 8 5.94 -48.52 -47.76
N ILE A 9 4.79 -48.43 -47.07
CA ILE A 9 3.68 -49.28 -46.62
C ILE A 9 2.46 -48.35 -46.42
N THR A 10 1.27 -48.82 -46.76
CA THR A 10 -0.02 -48.14 -46.58
C THR A 10 -0.55 -48.30 -45.15
N LEU A 11 -1.02 -47.19 -44.60
CA LEU A 11 -1.72 -47.03 -43.31
C LEU A 11 -3.14 -47.61 -43.39
N ALA A 12 -3.49 -48.57 -42.52
CA ALA A 12 -4.84 -49.10 -42.39
C ALA A 12 -5.51 -48.58 -41.11
N LEU A 13 -6.55 -47.78 -41.30
CA LEU A 13 -7.56 -47.37 -40.31
C LEU A 13 -8.47 -48.58 -40.02
N LEU A 14 -8.70 -48.90 -38.74
CA LEU A 14 -9.76 -49.82 -38.31
C LEU A 14 -10.74 -49.06 -37.41
N LEU A 15 -11.84 -48.62 -38.00
CA LEU A 15 -13.12 -48.38 -37.34
C LEU A 15 -13.84 -49.73 -37.25
N ASN A 16 -14.18 -50.16 -36.04
CA ASN A 16 -15.20 -51.19 -35.83
C ASN A 16 -16.35 -50.56 -35.06
N ALA A 17 -17.41 -50.23 -35.80
CA ALA A 17 -18.74 -50.00 -35.29
C ALA A 17 -19.50 -51.32 -35.39
N ASN A 18 -19.94 -51.86 -34.26
CA ASN A 18 -20.98 -52.87 -34.22
C ASN A 18 -22.07 -52.35 -33.31
N ALA A 19 -23.21 -52.03 -33.92
CA ALA A 19 -24.45 -51.71 -33.24
C ALA A 19 -25.22 -53.01 -33.05
N GLN A 20 -25.66 -53.27 -31.82
CA GLN A 20 -26.79 -54.15 -31.57
C GLN A 20 -27.58 -53.58 -30.39
N GLU A 21 -28.77 -53.09 -30.71
CA GLU A 21 -29.78 -52.66 -29.75
C GLU A 21 -30.17 -53.83 -28.84
N ASN A 22 -30.17 -53.59 -27.54
CA ASN A 22 -31.05 -54.29 -26.61
C ASN A 22 -31.45 -53.31 -25.51
N SER A 23 -32.74 -53.03 -25.47
CA SER A 23 -33.44 -52.27 -24.44
C SER A 23 -33.18 -52.86 -23.05
N ASN A 24 -32.48 -52.12 -22.20
CA ASN A 24 -32.49 -52.33 -20.76
C ASN A 24 -32.74 -50.98 -20.10
N GLU A 25 -33.89 -50.87 -19.44
CA GLU A 25 -34.26 -49.78 -18.55
C GLU A 25 -33.16 -49.56 -17.51
N VAL A 26 -32.51 -48.39 -17.56
CA VAL A 26 -31.62 -47.96 -16.48
C VAL A 26 -32.49 -47.38 -15.37
N VAL A 27 -32.78 -48.21 -14.37
CA VAL A 27 -33.32 -47.76 -13.08
C VAL A 27 -32.26 -46.90 -12.40
N ILE A 28 -32.39 -45.57 -12.52
CA ILE A 28 -31.59 -44.64 -11.73
C ILE A 28 -32.14 -44.68 -10.30
N LYS A 29 -31.49 -45.47 -9.43
CA LYS A 29 -31.67 -45.33 -7.98
C LYS A 29 -31.06 -44.01 -7.55
N MET A 30 -31.90 -43.00 -7.31
CA MET A 30 -31.49 -41.82 -6.55
C MET A 30 -31.05 -42.28 -5.15
N PRO A 31 -29.91 -41.81 -4.62
CA PRO A 31 -29.55 -42.07 -3.23
C PRO A 31 -30.61 -41.43 -2.33
N GLN A 32 -31.15 -42.21 -1.38
CA GLN A 32 -32.05 -41.67 -0.37
C GLN A 32 -31.31 -40.65 0.49
N VAL A 33 -31.93 -39.46 0.64
CA VAL A 33 -31.48 -38.44 1.58
C VAL A 33 -31.52 -39.04 2.99
N VAL A 34 -30.35 -39.17 3.62
CA VAL A 34 -30.26 -39.53 5.03
C VAL A 34 -30.90 -38.40 5.83
N GLN A 35 -32.06 -38.66 6.44
CA GLN A 35 -32.64 -37.72 7.41
C GLN A 35 -31.69 -37.62 8.60
N ALA A 36 -31.33 -36.39 8.98
CA ALA A 36 -30.54 -36.14 10.18
C ALA A 36 -31.26 -36.72 11.42
N PRO A 37 -30.55 -37.37 12.34
CA PRO A 37 -31.16 -37.92 13.55
C PRO A 37 -31.79 -36.79 14.36
N LYS A 38 -33.08 -36.94 14.72
CA LYS A 38 -33.72 -36.12 15.74
C LYS A 38 -33.01 -36.38 17.07
N VAL A 39 -32.27 -35.40 17.56
CA VAL A 39 -31.77 -35.41 18.93
C VAL A 39 -32.94 -35.02 19.83
N GLU A 40 -33.49 -35.99 20.58
CA GLU A 40 -34.34 -35.68 21.72
C GLU A 40 -33.47 -35.02 22.79
N ALA A 41 -33.77 -33.76 23.11
CA ALA A 41 -33.07 -33.05 24.16
C ALA A 41 -33.41 -33.70 25.51
N VAL A 42 -32.44 -34.44 26.06
CA VAL A 42 -32.48 -34.85 27.47
C VAL A 42 -32.27 -33.59 28.30
N VAL A 43 -33.36 -33.08 28.86
CA VAL A 43 -33.32 -32.00 29.85
C VAL A 43 -32.63 -32.55 31.10
N PRO A 44 -31.49 -32.00 31.55
CA PRO A 44 -30.90 -32.43 32.81
C PRO A 44 -31.85 -32.08 33.95
N LYS A 45 -32.15 -33.07 34.79
CA LYS A 45 -32.83 -32.89 36.08
C LYS A 45 -32.09 -31.82 36.87
N VAL A 46 -32.82 -30.75 37.22
CA VAL A 46 -32.37 -29.75 38.19
C VAL A 46 -32.07 -30.48 39.50
N VAL A 47 -30.81 -30.47 39.90
CA VAL A 47 -30.41 -30.83 41.26
C VAL A 47 -30.79 -29.64 42.13
N THR A 48 -31.85 -29.79 42.92
CA THR A 48 -32.17 -28.86 43.99
C THR A 48 -31.11 -29.00 45.08
N VAL A 49 -30.21 -28.03 45.17
CA VAL A 49 -29.34 -27.86 46.34
C VAL A 49 -30.10 -26.96 47.31
N GLU A 50 -30.60 -27.55 48.40
CA GLU A 50 -31.04 -26.81 49.58
C GLU A 50 -29.80 -26.15 50.20
N GLY A 51 -29.71 -24.83 50.05
CA GLY A 51 -28.66 -24.01 50.65
C GLY A 51 -29.17 -22.59 50.81
N SER A 52 -29.42 -22.21 52.06
CA SER A 52 -29.92 -20.91 52.50
C SER A 52 -28.99 -19.77 52.07
N ASN A 53 -29.50 -18.87 51.21
CA ASN A 53 -29.26 -17.41 51.24
C ASN A 53 -29.96 -16.80 50.02
N SER A 54 -31.24 -16.47 50.18
CA SER A 54 -32.03 -15.77 49.17
C SER A 54 -31.76 -14.27 49.26
N GLN A 55 -30.76 -13.78 48.53
CA GLN A 55 -30.83 -12.41 48.01
C GLN A 55 -31.66 -12.47 46.72
N SER A 56 -32.64 -11.58 46.61
CA SER A 56 -33.45 -11.44 45.41
C SER A 56 -32.58 -10.95 44.23
N ASN A 57 -32.97 -11.28 42.99
CA ASN A 57 -32.27 -10.81 41.79
C ASN A 57 -32.16 -9.26 41.74
N GLU A 58 -33.07 -8.53 42.40
CA GLU A 58 -32.98 -7.08 42.55
C GLU A 58 -31.90 -6.63 43.54
N GLU A 59 -31.64 -7.39 44.60
CA GLU A 59 -30.55 -7.10 45.54
C GLU A 59 -29.18 -7.36 44.90
N ILE A 60 -29.06 -8.44 44.11
CA ILE A 60 -27.86 -8.75 43.33
C ILE A 60 -27.59 -7.64 42.29
N LEU A 61 -28.63 -7.14 41.62
CA LEU A 61 -28.50 -6.00 40.69
C LEU A 61 -28.09 -4.72 41.42
N LYS A 62 -28.64 -4.44 42.61
CA LYS A 62 -28.23 -3.28 43.43
C LYS A 62 -26.80 -3.38 43.93
N GLU A 63 -26.31 -4.59 44.22
CA GLU A 63 -24.94 -4.86 44.68
C GLU A 63 -23.94 -4.75 43.53
N ILE A 64 -24.26 -5.28 42.34
CA ILE A 64 -23.47 -5.10 41.10
C ILE A 64 -23.41 -3.62 40.68
N MET A 65 -24.50 -2.86 40.88
CA MET A 65 -24.53 -1.43 40.59
C MET A 65 -23.80 -0.57 41.63
N LYS A 66 -23.65 -1.05 42.87
CA LYS A 66 -22.96 -0.31 43.95
C LYS A 66 -21.45 -0.32 43.84
N GLU A 67 -20.86 -1.24 43.07
CA GLU A 67 -19.40 -1.42 43.01
C GLU A 67 -18.77 -1.26 41.61
N LYS A 68 -19.44 -0.53 40.71
CA LYS A 68 -18.76 0.12 39.59
C LYS A 68 -18.73 1.62 39.82
N VAL A 69 -17.89 2.04 40.78
CA VAL A 69 -17.17 3.29 40.55
C VAL A 69 -16.30 3.02 39.34
N VAL A 70 -16.75 3.47 38.17
CA VAL A 70 -15.87 3.62 37.02
C VAL A 70 -14.85 4.65 37.47
N ILE A 71 -13.72 4.18 38.00
CA ILE A 71 -12.51 4.98 38.06
C ILE A 71 -12.12 5.10 36.60
N PHE A 72 -12.60 6.17 35.96
CA PHE A 72 -11.89 6.69 34.80
C PHE A 72 -10.47 6.88 35.31
N SER A 73 -9.52 6.12 34.77
CA SER A 73 -8.14 6.53 34.97
C SER A 73 -8.08 7.97 34.49
N ASP A 74 -7.43 8.85 35.26
CA ASP A 74 -7.10 10.20 34.82
C ASP A 74 -6.02 10.13 33.71
N HIS A 75 -6.23 9.28 32.70
CA HIS A 75 -5.57 9.36 31.43
C HIS A 75 -6.13 10.60 30.75
N VAL A 76 -5.63 11.76 31.21
CA VAL A 76 -5.50 12.93 30.37
C VAL A 76 -4.79 12.43 29.12
N ALA A 77 -5.51 12.42 27.99
CA ALA A 77 -4.88 12.20 26.70
C ALA A 77 -3.67 13.15 26.66
N PRO A 78 -2.45 12.68 26.30
CA PRO A 78 -1.29 13.56 26.24
C PRO A 78 -1.72 14.79 25.45
N GLU A 79 -1.44 15.98 26.00
CA GLU A 79 -1.85 17.25 25.45
C GLU A 79 -1.24 17.38 24.05
N ILE A 80 -1.97 16.94 23.03
CA ILE A 80 -1.59 17.18 21.65
C ILE A 80 -1.94 18.63 21.46
N ALA A 81 -0.93 19.50 21.51
CA ALA A 81 -1.09 20.87 21.08
C ALA A 81 -1.75 20.83 19.69
N GLU A 82 -3.03 21.16 19.62
CA GLU A 82 -3.66 21.43 18.35
C GLU A 82 -2.86 22.58 17.76
N LEU A 83 -2.21 22.35 16.62
CA LEU A 83 -1.56 23.40 15.86
C LEU A 83 -2.68 24.36 15.42
N GLN A 84 -2.98 25.33 16.27
CA GLN A 84 -3.89 26.41 15.97
C GLN A 84 -3.13 27.34 15.04
N ASN A 85 -3.67 27.51 13.83
CA ASN A 85 -3.13 28.50 12.91
C ASN A 85 -3.29 29.89 13.53
N ASP A 86 -2.24 30.69 13.43
CA ASP A 86 -2.33 32.12 13.72
C ASP A 86 -3.49 32.71 12.89
N ALA A 87 -4.42 33.39 13.54
CA ALA A 87 -5.65 33.89 12.94
C ALA A 87 -5.41 34.85 11.75
N ASN A 88 -4.17 35.32 11.58
CA ASN A 88 -3.75 36.22 10.50
C ASN A 88 -2.92 35.56 9.38
N LYS A 89 -2.65 34.23 9.41
CA LYS A 89 -1.86 33.57 8.36
C LYS A 89 -2.73 33.25 7.14
N THR A 90 -2.39 33.80 5.97
CA THR A 90 -2.94 33.37 4.69
C THR A 90 -2.58 31.90 4.45
N ILE A 91 -3.59 31.05 4.29
CA ILE A 91 -3.40 29.61 4.02
C ILE A 91 -3.12 29.42 2.54
N GLU A 92 -1.93 28.92 2.22
CA GLU A 92 -1.50 28.62 0.86
C GLU A 92 -1.63 27.11 0.55
N PRO A 93 -1.66 26.72 -0.74
CA PRO A 93 -1.75 25.32 -1.14
C PRO A 93 -0.65 24.45 -0.53
N GLY A 94 -1.03 23.44 0.24
CA GLY A 94 -0.15 22.51 0.95
C GLY A 94 0.02 22.80 2.43
N ASP A 95 -0.36 24.00 2.90
CA ASP A 95 -0.22 24.37 4.33
C ASP A 95 -1.05 23.44 5.23
N ILE A 96 -0.65 23.43 6.50
CA ILE A 96 -1.48 22.86 7.56
C ILE A 96 -2.65 23.83 7.81
N ASP A 97 -3.88 23.38 7.56
CA ASP A 97 -5.10 24.12 7.89
C ASP A 97 -5.89 23.41 8.98
N LYS A 98 -6.14 24.08 10.11
CA LYS A 98 -6.91 23.55 11.25
C LYS A 98 -6.41 22.16 11.69
N GLY A 99 -5.09 22.02 11.81
CA GLY A 99 -4.42 20.76 12.18
C GLY A 99 -4.49 19.66 11.11
N LYS A 100 -4.93 19.96 9.90
CA LYS A 100 -5.01 19.02 8.77
C LYS A 100 -4.06 19.42 7.65
N VAL A 101 -3.61 18.43 6.88
CA VAL A 101 -2.70 18.63 5.75
C VAL A 101 -3.17 17.75 4.59
N THR A 102 -3.07 18.27 3.37
CA THR A 102 -3.33 17.51 2.14
C THR A 102 -2.13 16.63 1.78
N ALA A 103 -2.35 15.44 1.25
CA ALA A 103 -1.31 14.53 0.82
C ALA A 103 -0.63 14.98 -0.48
N TYR A 104 -1.37 15.66 -1.35
CA TYR A 104 -0.90 16.04 -2.68
C TYR A 104 -1.32 17.45 -3.07
N LEU A 105 -0.49 18.06 -3.91
CA LEU A 105 -0.75 19.32 -4.58
C LEU A 105 -1.16 19.02 -6.02
N HIS A 106 -2.30 19.52 -6.44
CA HIS A 106 -2.84 19.32 -7.78
C HIS A 106 -2.69 20.59 -8.63
N THR A 107 -2.33 20.41 -9.90
CA THR A 107 -2.41 21.42 -10.95
C THR A 107 -2.72 20.74 -12.27
N ASN A 108 -2.86 21.51 -13.35
CA ASN A 108 -3.10 20.96 -14.68
C ASN A 108 -1.90 20.14 -15.17
N ALA A 109 -2.16 19.14 -16.01
CA ALA A 109 -1.09 18.35 -16.60
C ALA A 109 -0.17 19.22 -17.47
N LEU A 110 1.11 18.87 -17.46
CA LEU A 110 2.14 19.41 -18.35
C LEU A 110 2.65 18.30 -19.25
N SER A 111 3.49 18.59 -20.24
CA SER A 111 4.28 17.51 -20.85
C SER A 111 5.32 16.97 -19.85
N LEU A 112 5.70 15.71 -20.01
CA LEU A 112 6.71 15.07 -19.16
C LEU A 112 8.04 15.84 -19.16
N GLY A 113 8.49 16.29 -20.33
CA GLY A 113 9.72 17.07 -20.47
C GLY A 113 9.65 18.43 -19.77
N GLU A 114 8.51 19.12 -19.83
CA GLU A 114 8.31 20.39 -19.11
C GLU A 114 8.29 20.19 -17.60
N LEU A 115 7.64 19.12 -17.11
CA LEU A 115 7.65 18.77 -15.69
C LEU A 115 9.08 18.53 -15.19
N GLN A 116 9.85 17.70 -15.89
CA GLN A 116 11.24 17.42 -15.53
C GLN A 116 12.09 18.69 -15.52
N LYS A 117 11.96 19.53 -16.56
CA LYS A 117 12.68 20.81 -16.66
C LYS A 117 12.33 21.74 -15.50
N LYS A 118 11.04 21.91 -15.18
CA LYS A 118 10.60 22.76 -14.06
C LYS A 118 11.13 22.28 -12.71
N LEU A 119 11.12 20.97 -12.48
CA LEU A 119 11.69 20.39 -11.26
C LEU A 119 13.20 20.64 -11.17
N GLN A 120 13.93 20.49 -12.28
CA GLN A 120 15.37 20.76 -12.33
C GLN A 120 15.70 22.24 -12.12
N GLU A 121 14.95 23.15 -12.75
CA GLU A 121 15.08 24.61 -12.56
C GLU A 121 14.78 25.02 -11.11
N ALA A 122 13.88 24.30 -10.44
CA ALA A 122 13.58 24.48 -9.02
C ALA A 122 14.65 23.89 -8.07
N GLY A 123 15.71 23.28 -8.61
CA GLY A 123 16.82 22.70 -7.83
C GLY A 123 16.59 21.25 -7.38
N PHE A 124 15.61 20.54 -7.96
CA PHE A 124 15.41 19.12 -7.73
C PHE A 124 16.19 18.27 -8.73
N GLU A 125 16.65 17.11 -8.28
CA GLU A 125 17.24 16.05 -9.09
C GLU A 125 16.17 15.02 -9.44
N ILE A 126 16.07 14.65 -10.72
CA ILE A 126 15.18 13.58 -11.17
C ILE A 126 15.91 12.24 -11.01
N LEU A 127 15.36 11.36 -10.18
CA LEU A 127 15.91 10.03 -9.93
C LEU A 127 15.44 9.02 -10.98
N GLY A 128 14.19 9.13 -11.40
CA GLY A 128 13.63 8.23 -12.39
C GLY A 128 12.23 8.65 -12.85
N THR A 129 11.91 8.22 -14.05
CA THR A 129 10.58 8.36 -14.64
C THR A 129 10.07 6.97 -15.03
N TYR A 130 8.80 6.70 -14.75
CA TYR A 130 8.19 5.42 -15.04
C TYR A 130 6.78 5.58 -15.62
N THR A 131 6.62 5.14 -16.87
CA THR A 131 5.32 5.06 -17.53
C THR A 131 4.53 3.85 -17.02
N LEU A 132 3.31 4.10 -16.57
CA LEU A 132 2.47 3.14 -15.86
C LEU A 132 1.42 2.50 -16.75
N ASP A 133 1.07 3.16 -17.86
CA ASP A 133 0.14 2.70 -18.88
C ASP A 133 0.84 2.47 -20.22
N LYS A 134 0.12 1.87 -21.17
CA LYS A 134 0.64 1.65 -22.53
C LYS A 134 0.46 2.86 -23.44
N GLU A 135 -0.50 3.72 -23.11
CA GLU A 135 -0.88 4.89 -23.89
C GLU A 135 0.04 6.08 -23.56
N GLU A 136 0.99 5.89 -22.63
CA GLU A 136 1.92 6.91 -22.14
C GLU A 136 1.24 8.15 -21.57
N THR A 137 0.00 7.97 -21.09
CA THR A 137 -0.81 9.04 -20.49
C THR A 137 -0.62 9.14 -18.99
N LEU A 138 -0.08 8.10 -18.34
CA LEU A 138 0.12 8.03 -16.90
C LEU A 138 1.59 7.74 -16.59
N SER A 139 2.27 8.71 -16.00
CA SER A 139 3.69 8.62 -15.65
C SER A 139 3.92 8.98 -14.19
N SER A 140 4.86 8.28 -13.56
CA SER A 140 5.42 8.64 -12.25
C SER A 140 6.80 9.25 -12.43
N VAL A 141 7.06 10.37 -11.76
CA VAL A 141 8.36 11.02 -11.70
C VAL A 141 8.80 11.05 -10.24
N VAL A 142 9.98 10.49 -9.96
CA VAL A 142 10.57 10.50 -8.63
C VAL A 142 11.71 11.50 -8.62
N PHE A 143 11.69 12.42 -7.66
CA PHE A 143 12.65 13.51 -7.59
C PHE A 143 13.06 13.80 -6.15
N THR A 144 14.22 14.42 -5.97
CA THR A 144 14.80 14.70 -4.66
C THR A 144 15.57 16.02 -4.66
N ASN A 145 16.04 16.47 -3.50
CA ASN A 145 17.08 17.47 -3.39
C ASN A 145 18.09 17.03 -2.33
N LYS A 146 19.25 17.70 -2.28
CA LYS A 146 20.32 17.36 -1.33
C LYS A 146 19.89 17.43 0.13
N ALA A 147 19.01 18.35 0.48
CA ALA A 147 18.56 18.54 1.86
C ALA A 147 17.64 17.40 2.33
N LEU A 148 16.71 16.94 1.47
CA LEU A 148 15.88 15.76 1.69
C LEU A 148 16.75 14.50 1.80
N LEU A 149 17.72 14.34 0.89
CA LEU A 149 18.65 13.21 0.92
C LEU A 149 19.40 13.13 2.25
N LYS A 150 19.99 14.25 2.68
CA LYS A 150 20.71 14.35 3.94
C LYS A 150 19.81 14.06 5.14
N ASN A 151 18.62 14.67 5.19
CA ASN A 151 17.69 14.45 6.30
C ASN A 151 17.20 13.01 6.38
N ALA A 152 16.94 12.37 5.24
CA ALA A 152 16.47 10.98 5.16
C ALA A 152 17.59 9.94 5.35
N SER A 153 18.86 10.35 5.42
CA SER A 153 20.02 9.46 5.65
C SER A 153 20.14 8.99 7.11
N LYS A 154 19.02 8.95 7.84
CA LYS A 154 18.91 8.41 9.19
C LYS A 154 18.38 6.98 9.13
N MET A 155 18.61 6.20 10.19
CA MET A 155 18.24 4.78 10.21
C MET A 155 16.73 4.60 9.97
N GLN A 156 16.37 3.74 9.02
CA GLN A 156 15.00 3.47 8.60
C GLN A 156 14.23 4.68 8.05
N ARG A 157 14.89 5.81 7.77
CA ARG A 157 14.23 7.02 7.22
C ARG A 157 14.44 7.21 5.73
N GLY A 158 15.17 6.30 5.07
CA GLY A 158 15.51 6.39 3.65
C GLY A 158 14.32 6.54 2.70
N PHE A 159 13.13 6.08 3.07
CA PHE A 159 11.90 6.27 2.29
C PHE A 159 11.47 7.74 2.16
N ALA A 160 11.92 8.62 3.07
CA ALA A 160 11.66 10.07 3.01
C ALA A 160 12.58 10.81 2.02
N ALA A 161 13.57 10.13 1.43
CA ALA A 161 14.64 10.77 0.67
C ALA A 161 14.19 11.36 -0.69
N ASN A 162 12.99 11.06 -1.16
CA ASN A 162 12.45 11.61 -2.39
C ASN A 162 10.98 12.00 -2.23
N LEU A 163 10.51 12.78 -3.20
CA LEU A 163 9.12 13.10 -3.43
C LEU A 163 8.72 12.52 -4.79
N ARG A 164 7.41 12.46 -5.02
CA ARG A 164 6.83 11.83 -6.21
C ARG A 164 5.86 12.78 -6.87
N ALA A 165 5.79 12.70 -8.19
CA ALA A 165 4.76 13.34 -9.00
C ALA A 165 4.09 12.30 -9.90
N THR A 166 2.75 12.35 -9.96
CA THR A 166 1.95 11.62 -10.94
C THR A 166 1.55 12.59 -12.03
N LEU A 167 1.89 12.29 -13.27
CA LEU A 167 1.44 13.01 -14.45
C LEU A 167 0.38 12.15 -15.17
N ASP A 168 -0.85 12.64 -15.18
CA ASP A 168 -2.00 12.00 -15.85
C ASP A 168 -2.53 12.96 -16.93
N THR A 169 -2.04 12.80 -18.16
CA THR A 169 -2.44 13.65 -19.30
C THR A 169 -3.86 13.36 -19.77
N LYS A 170 -4.38 12.16 -19.50
CA LYS A 170 -5.75 11.76 -19.85
C LYS A 170 -6.79 12.53 -19.03
N HIS A 171 -6.52 12.74 -17.75
CA HIS A 171 -7.40 13.50 -16.85
C HIS A 171 -6.95 14.94 -16.63
N ASN A 172 -5.95 15.41 -17.38
CA ASN A 172 -5.34 16.74 -17.26
C ASN A 172 -4.90 17.07 -15.82
N LEU A 173 -4.25 16.12 -15.15
CA LEU A 173 -3.84 16.23 -13.75
C LEU A 173 -2.33 16.03 -13.59
N LEU A 174 -1.71 16.96 -12.84
CA LEU A 174 -0.41 16.77 -12.22
C LEU A 174 -0.60 16.76 -10.70
N SER A 175 -0.27 15.64 -10.07
CA SER A 175 -0.32 15.45 -8.61
C SER A 175 1.09 15.36 -8.05
N ILE A 176 1.48 16.24 -7.14
CA ILE A 176 2.82 16.29 -6.55
C ILE A 176 2.70 16.01 -5.05
N SER A 177 3.51 15.11 -4.49
CA SER A 177 3.53 14.85 -3.05
C SER A 177 3.75 16.13 -2.25
N ASN A 178 2.87 16.41 -1.29
CA ASN A 178 3.05 17.53 -0.37
C ASN A 178 4.22 17.21 0.58
N PRO A 179 5.31 18.02 0.59
CA PRO A 179 6.45 17.78 1.48
C PRO A 179 6.06 17.74 2.96
N LEU A 180 5.10 18.54 3.42
CA LEU A 180 4.65 18.53 4.82
C LEU A 180 4.02 17.18 5.19
N TYR A 181 3.14 16.64 4.34
CA TYR A 181 2.54 15.33 4.53
C TYR A 181 3.59 14.21 4.46
N HIS A 182 4.36 14.21 3.37
CA HIS A 182 5.32 13.15 3.07
C HIS A 182 6.40 13.09 4.16
N GLN A 183 7.09 14.20 4.44
CA GLN A 183 8.16 14.19 5.44
C GLN A 183 7.61 13.83 6.82
N ARG A 184 6.43 14.32 7.23
CA ARG A 184 5.86 13.95 8.52
C ARG A 184 5.57 12.44 8.62
N ALA A 185 5.09 11.85 7.54
CA ALA A 185 4.79 10.42 7.50
C ALA A 185 6.03 9.52 7.43
N PHE A 186 7.10 9.92 6.73
CA PHE A 186 8.27 9.06 6.54
C PHE A 186 9.45 9.37 7.48
N MET A 187 9.56 10.60 8.01
CA MET A 187 10.57 10.98 9.01
C MET A 187 10.13 10.70 10.45
N GLN A 188 8.82 10.57 10.70
CA GLN A 188 8.24 10.23 12.01
C GLN A 188 8.64 11.25 13.10
N ASP A 189 9.26 10.78 14.18
CA ASP A 189 9.83 11.55 15.29
C ASP A 189 11.02 12.43 14.88
N GLU A 190 11.69 12.09 13.78
CA GLU A 190 12.83 12.83 13.25
C GLU A 190 12.45 13.88 12.20
N TYR A 191 11.17 14.28 12.19
CA TYR A 191 10.61 15.25 11.27
C TYR A 191 11.22 16.64 11.43
N ASP A 192 11.62 17.24 10.30
CA ASP A 192 12.10 18.62 10.22
C ASP A 192 11.05 19.47 9.50
N GLN A 193 10.39 20.35 10.26
CA GLN A 193 9.36 21.24 9.75
C GLN A 193 9.94 22.28 8.79
N ASN A 194 11.08 22.90 9.12
CA ASN A 194 11.69 23.95 8.31
C ASN A 194 12.11 23.43 6.93
N LEU A 195 12.66 22.21 6.89
CA LEU A 195 13.00 21.56 5.62
C LEU A 195 11.76 21.31 4.76
N SER A 196 10.67 20.88 5.38
CA SER A 196 9.44 20.55 4.68
C SER A 196 8.74 21.81 4.16
N GLU A 197 8.67 22.86 4.97
CA GLU A 197 8.11 24.16 4.58
C GLU A 197 8.93 24.83 3.48
N SER A 198 10.26 24.83 3.58
CA SER A 198 11.13 25.37 2.53
C SER A 198 11.01 24.58 1.22
N THR A 199 10.91 23.26 1.28
CA THR A 199 10.68 22.43 0.08
C THR A 199 9.32 22.72 -0.55
N LEU A 200 8.27 22.91 0.26
CA LEU A 200 6.94 23.29 -0.22
C LEU A 200 6.94 24.69 -0.85
N GLN A 201 7.64 25.64 -0.26
CA GLN A 201 7.80 26.98 -0.82
C GLN A 201 8.49 26.95 -2.19
N THR A 202 9.54 26.14 -2.35
CA THR A 202 10.19 25.94 -3.65
C THR A 202 9.20 25.40 -4.70
N LEU A 203 8.33 24.45 -4.34
CA LEU A 203 7.29 23.97 -5.25
C LEU A 203 6.31 25.08 -5.64
N ARG A 204 5.81 25.86 -4.66
CA ARG A 204 4.88 26.98 -4.91
C ARG A 204 5.45 28.04 -5.84
N GLN A 205 6.75 28.32 -5.73
CA GLN A 205 7.40 29.32 -6.59
C GLN A 205 7.55 28.87 -8.05
N ASN A 206 7.62 27.56 -8.30
CA ASN A 206 7.93 26.99 -9.62
C ASN A 206 6.70 26.42 -10.36
N PHE A 207 5.65 26.07 -9.61
CA PHE A 207 4.38 25.57 -10.15
C PHE A 207 3.26 26.57 -9.90
N LYS A 208 2.55 26.92 -10.97
CA LYS A 208 1.39 27.82 -10.91
C LYS A 208 0.12 27.03 -10.61
N ASP A 209 -0.87 27.72 -10.05
CA ASP A 209 -2.22 27.21 -9.85
C ASP A 209 -2.25 25.88 -9.06
N LEU A 210 -1.33 25.74 -8.10
CA LEU A 210 -1.37 24.62 -7.17
C LEU A 210 -2.62 24.72 -6.30
N ASN A 211 -3.30 23.60 -6.13
CA ASN A 211 -4.46 23.44 -5.26
C ASN A 211 -4.26 22.23 -4.35
N ASN A 212 -4.94 22.23 -3.20
CA ASN A 212 -4.95 21.05 -2.35
C ASN A 212 -5.74 19.93 -3.00
N SER A 213 -5.27 18.68 -2.90
CA SER A 213 -6.13 17.54 -3.18
C SER A 213 -7.14 17.32 -2.05
N ASP A 214 -8.22 16.58 -2.35
CA ASP A 214 -9.22 16.16 -1.37
C ASP A 214 -8.70 15.13 -0.36
N GLU A 215 -7.44 14.72 -0.49
CA GLU A 215 -6.81 13.70 0.33
C GLU A 215 -6.15 14.30 1.56
N VAL A 216 -6.97 14.52 2.58
CA VAL A 216 -6.58 15.30 3.76
C VAL A 216 -6.56 14.42 5.02
N LEU A 217 -5.48 14.51 5.79
CA LEU A 217 -5.36 13.86 7.11
C LEU A 217 -5.02 14.87 8.20
N LYS A 218 -5.26 14.48 9.46
CA LYS A 218 -4.76 15.22 10.62
C LYS A 218 -3.23 15.13 10.63
N PHE A 219 -2.56 16.27 10.67
CA PHE A 219 -1.09 16.35 10.65
C PHE A 219 -0.46 15.59 11.84
N ALA A 220 -1.06 15.70 13.02
CA ALA A 220 -0.60 15.00 14.23
C ALA A 220 -0.72 13.46 14.13
N VAL A 221 -1.56 12.92 13.25
CA VAL A 221 -1.74 11.46 13.09
C VAL A 221 -0.66 10.85 12.21
N LEU A 222 -0.02 11.63 11.33
CA LEU A 222 0.94 11.12 10.34
C LEU A 222 2.15 10.42 10.97
N GLU A 223 2.66 10.93 12.09
CA GLU A 223 3.77 10.31 12.84
C GLU A 223 3.42 8.90 13.35
N ARG A 224 2.15 8.64 13.63
CA ARG A 224 1.69 7.33 14.14
C ARG A 224 0.65 6.72 13.21
N PHE A 225 0.75 7.02 11.92
CA PHE A 225 -0.24 6.63 10.96
C PHE A 225 -0.43 5.12 10.98
N GLN A 226 -1.69 4.71 11.04
CA GLN A 226 -2.12 3.33 10.94
C GLN A 226 -3.48 3.37 10.26
N PHE A 227 -3.63 2.66 9.15
CA PHE A 227 -4.85 2.73 8.35
C PHE A 227 -6.07 2.22 9.12
N MET A 228 -5.91 1.08 9.79
CA MET A 228 -6.89 0.54 10.74
C MET A 228 -6.18 -0.10 11.92
N GLU A 229 -6.91 -0.23 13.03
CA GLU A 229 -6.44 -1.02 14.16
C GLU A 229 -6.03 -2.44 13.73
N GLY A 230 -4.88 -2.88 14.21
CA GLY A 230 -4.27 -4.17 13.84
C GLY A 230 -3.57 -4.19 12.47
N MET A 231 -3.55 -3.11 11.70
CA MET A 231 -2.75 -3.00 10.48
C MET A 231 -1.32 -2.52 10.75
N PRO A 232 -0.39 -2.76 9.82
CA PRO A 232 1.01 -2.40 10.02
C PRO A 232 1.24 -0.89 10.19
N LYS A 233 2.22 -0.53 11.01
CA LYS A 233 2.75 0.85 11.17
C LYS A 233 4.08 1.02 10.42
N TYR A 234 4.60 2.25 10.38
CA TYR A 234 5.87 2.58 9.72
C TYR A 234 7.04 1.67 10.12
N GLY A 235 7.24 1.48 11.43
CA GLY A 235 8.33 0.67 11.97
C GLY A 235 8.19 -0.84 11.75
N GLU A 236 7.02 -1.32 11.32
CA GLU A 236 6.74 -2.75 11.07
C GLU A 236 7.07 -3.13 9.62
N MET A 237 8.25 -2.71 9.17
CA MET A 237 8.78 -2.99 7.83
C MET A 237 8.98 -4.48 7.61
N LYS A 238 8.88 -4.91 6.34
CA LYS A 238 9.18 -6.28 5.94
C LYS A 238 10.62 -6.37 5.45
N VAL A 239 11.38 -7.28 6.06
CA VAL A 239 12.69 -7.68 5.53
C VAL A 239 12.46 -8.72 4.43
N ILE A 240 12.91 -8.39 3.23
CA ILE A 240 12.74 -9.20 2.01
C ILE A 240 13.95 -10.09 1.76
N ALA A 241 15.14 -9.55 2.02
CA ALA A 241 16.39 -10.29 1.89
C ALA A 241 17.40 -9.81 2.93
N LYS A 242 18.37 -10.66 3.26
CA LYS A 242 19.47 -10.37 4.16
C LYS A 242 20.79 -10.72 3.49
N GLY A 243 21.81 -9.92 3.72
CA GLY A 243 23.14 -10.08 3.14
C GLY A 243 23.88 -8.74 3.09
N GLU A 244 25.14 -8.73 2.70
CA GLU A 244 25.89 -7.46 2.54
C GLU A 244 25.18 -6.52 1.55
N ASN A 245 25.14 -5.22 1.87
CA ASN A 245 24.45 -4.22 1.03
C ASN A 245 24.87 -4.28 -0.45
N ALA A 246 26.17 -4.43 -0.71
CA ALA A 246 26.70 -4.52 -2.08
C ALA A 246 26.20 -5.77 -2.82
N LYS A 247 26.08 -6.91 -2.13
CA LYS A 247 25.55 -8.16 -2.71
C LYS A 247 24.04 -8.04 -2.99
N LEU A 248 23.28 -7.48 -2.05
CA LEU A 248 21.84 -7.23 -2.23
C LEU A 248 21.57 -6.30 -3.41
N LEU A 249 22.38 -5.24 -3.55
CA LEU A 249 22.28 -4.32 -4.67
C LEU A 249 22.59 -5.01 -6.01
N ALA A 250 23.66 -5.81 -6.07
CA ALA A 250 24.02 -6.56 -7.27
C ALA A 250 22.94 -7.59 -7.67
N GLN A 251 22.33 -8.27 -6.69
CA GLN A 251 21.19 -9.17 -6.92
C GLN A 251 20.01 -8.41 -7.52
N ALA A 252 19.63 -7.29 -6.90
CA ALA A 252 18.52 -6.48 -7.39
C ALA A 252 18.73 -6.02 -8.83
N ASN A 253 19.94 -5.57 -9.18
CA ASN A 253 20.27 -5.13 -10.53
C ASN A 253 20.27 -6.25 -11.57
N THR A 254 20.56 -7.49 -11.16
CA THR A 254 20.49 -8.66 -12.05
C THR A 254 19.07 -8.90 -12.59
N SER A 255 18.04 -8.53 -11.81
CA SER A 255 16.64 -8.67 -12.21
C SER A 255 16.22 -7.77 -13.38
N LYS A 256 16.98 -6.70 -13.66
CA LYS A 256 16.63 -5.60 -14.59
C LYS A 256 15.27 -4.95 -14.28
N LYS A 257 14.84 -5.01 -13.01
CA LYS A 257 13.61 -4.38 -12.51
C LYS A 257 13.85 -3.11 -11.70
N VAL A 258 15.11 -2.79 -11.40
CA VAL A 258 15.49 -1.53 -10.74
C VAL A 258 15.41 -0.40 -11.78
N LEU A 259 14.59 0.61 -11.50
CA LEU A 259 14.40 1.78 -12.36
C LEU A 259 15.29 2.96 -11.94
N PHE A 260 15.56 3.08 -10.64
CA PHE A 260 16.51 4.06 -10.11
C PHE A 260 17.17 3.53 -8.84
N GLU A 261 18.35 4.07 -8.56
CA GLU A 261 19.08 3.89 -7.31
C GLU A 261 19.38 5.26 -6.71
N GLN A 262 19.10 5.44 -5.43
CA GLN A 262 19.40 6.64 -4.67
C GLN A 262 20.28 6.26 -3.48
N LYS A 263 21.58 6.59 -3.55
CA LYS A 263 22.52 6.36 -2.46
C LYS A 263 22.34 7.44 -1.39
N LEU A 264 22.17 7.01 -0.14
CA LEU A 264 22.06 7.86 1.03
C LEU A 264 23.45 8.12 1.64
N GLU A 265 23.57 9.19 2.43
CA GLU A 265 24.86 9.59 3.04
C GLU A 265 25.33 8.60 4.11
N ASN A 266 24.42 7.83 4.71
CA ASN A 266 24.75 6.77 5.67
C ASN A 266 25.20 5.45 5.02
N GLY A 267 25.35 5.41 3.70
CA GLY A 267 25.76 4.23 2.95
C GLY A 267 24.63 3.25 2.61
N SER A 268 23.39 3.56 3.01
CA SER A 268 22.19 2.85 2.55
C SER A 268 21.83 3.25 1.12
N THR A 269 21.03 2.40 0.45
CA THR A 269 20.57 2.67 -0.92
C THR A 269 19.07 2.45 -1.01
N LEU A 270 18.34 3.44 -1.51
CA LEU A 270 16.94 3.31 -1.85
C LEU A 270 16.79 2.98 -3.34
N LEU A 271 16.02 1.93 -3.65
CA LEU A 271 15.74 1.47 -5.00
C LEU A 271 14.28 1.75 -5.36
N GLY A 272 14.04 2.18 -6.59
CA GLY A 272 12.71 2.12 -7.18
C GLY A 272 12.57 0.86 -8.02
N VAL A 273 11.75 -0.10 -7.60
CA VAL A 273 11.57 -1.36 -8.34
C VAL A 273 10.25 -1.40 -9.12
N GLN A 274 10.35 -1.91 -10.34
CA GLN A 274 9.21 -2.19 -11.20
C GLN A 274 8.54 -3.51 -10.78
N LEU A 275 7.26 -3.45 -10.40
CA LEU A 275 6.49 -4.67 -10.15
C LEU A 275 6.03 -5.33 -11.44
N SER A 276 5.46 -6.53 -11.35
CA SER A 276 4.93 -7.21 -12.52
C SER A 276 3.73 -6.44 -13.12
N LYS A 277 3.51 -6.60 -14.42
CA LYS A 277 2.36 -6.01 -15.14
C LYS A 277 1.01 -6.39 -14.53
N ARG A 278 0.91 -7.54 -13.88
CA ARG A 278 -0.33 -7.97 -13.20
C ARG A 278 -0.52 -7.23 -11.90
N THR A 279 0.54 -7.08 -11.11
CA THR A 279 0.49 -6.38 -9.83
C THR A 279 0.19 -4.90 -10.03
N ASN A 280 0.89 -4.20 -10.94
CA ASN A 280 0.73 -2.74 -11.15
C ASN A 280 -0.70 -2.26 -11.45
N LYS A 281 -1.58 -3.11 -12.01
CA LYS A 281 -2.96 -2.75 -12.40
C LYS A 281 -3.90 -2.41 -11.23
N PHE A 282 -3.44 -2.49 -9.98
CA PHE A 282 -4.29 -2.11 -8.86
C PHE A 282 -4.63 -0.61 -8.89
N ILE A 283 -3.76 0.24 -9.47
CA ILE A 283 -4.01 1.68 -9.62
C ILE A 283 -5.28 1.95 -10.44
N ASP A 284 -5.56 1.13 -11.45
CA ASP A 284 -6.78 1.23 -12.27
C ASP A 284 -8.06 0.98 -11.45
N LYS A 285 -7.94 0.30 -10.30
CA LYS A 285 -9.07 -0.05 -9.43
C LYS A 285 -9.31 0.94 -8.32
N ILE A 286 -8.27 1.65 -7.86
CA ILE A 286 -8.33 2.56 -6.70
C ILE A 286 -8.15 4.04 -7.07
N GLY A 287 -7.79 4.33 -8.32
CA GLY A 287 -7.62 5.67 -8.86
C GLY A 287 -6.19 5.94 -9.32
N THR A 288 -6.04 6.61 -10.46
CA THR A 288 -4.72 6.88 -11.07
C THR A 288 -4.02 8.11 -10.51
N GLN A 289 -4.71 8.98 -9.77
CA GLN A 289 -4.20 10.27 -9.31
C GLN A 289 -2.93 10.18 -8.45
N ASN A 290 -2.75 9.07 -7.72
CA ASN A 290 -1.57 8.83 -6.87
C ASN A 290 -0.72 7.66 -7.33
N ALA A 291 -0.81 7.30 -8.63
CA ALA A 291 -0.02 6.21 -9.18
C ALA A 291 1.50 6.43 -9.07
N GLY A 292 1.93 7.66 -8.75
CA GLY A 292 3.28 8.04 -8.32
C GLY A 292 3.86 7.21 -7.17
N LEU A 293 3.05 6.44 -6.43
CA LEU A 293 3.54 5.45 -5.46
C LEU A 293 4.42 4.35 -6.09
N LEU A 294 4.32 4.17 -7.40
CA LEU A 294 5.19 3.31 -8.20
C LEU A 294 6.26 4.15 -8.91
N PRO A 295 7.48 3.64 -9.16
CA PRO A 295 7.97 2.32 -8.78
C PRO A 295 8.05 2.16 -7.25
N TYR A 296 7.94 0.91 -6.81
CA TYR A 296 7.82 0.58 -5.39
C TYR A 296 9.18 0.76 -4.70
N PRO A 297 9.26 1.45 -3.54
CA PRO A 297 10.53 1.70 -2.89
C PRO A 297 11.04 0.49 -2.11
N VAL A 298 12.34 0.19 -2.23
CA VAL A 298 13.05 -0.83 -1.44
C VAL A 298 14.29 -0.19 -0.82
N LEU A 299 14.43 -0.24 0.50
CA LEU A 299 15.57 0.31 1.22
C LEU A 299 16.57 -0.81 1.56
N ILE A 300 17.79 -0.72 1.05
CA ILE A 300 18.91 -1.57 1.48
C ILE A 300 19.68 -0.82 2.56
N GLU A 301 19.61 -1.33 3.78
CA GLU A 301 20.23 -0.72 4.96
C GLU A 301 20.66 -1.80 5.96
N ASN A 302 21.85 -1.66 6.54
CA ASN A 302 22.39 -2.55 7.59
C ASN A 302 22.29 -4.05 7.26
N GLY A 303 22.58 -4.41 6.00
CA GLY A 303 22.57 -5.78 5.52
C GLY A 303 21.18 -6.38 5.30
N GLU A 304 20.14 -5.54 5.24
CA GLU A 304 18.77 -5.96 5.01
C GLU A 304 18.14 -5.15 3.87
N ALA A 305 17.48 -5.83 2.93
CA ALA A 305 16.57 -5.20 1.98
C ALA A 305 15.19 -5.15 2.62
N LYS A 306 14.71 -3.94 2.91
CA LYS A 306 13.46 -3.65 3.60
C LYS A 306 12.47 -2.97 2.68
N ILE A 307 11.20 -3.28 2.90
CA ILE A 307 10.09 -2.51 2.36
C ILE A 307 9.15 -2.09 3.48
N LEU A 308 8.52 -0.93 3.32
CA LEU A 308 7.30 -0.66 4.08
C LEU A 308 6.28 -1.75 3.76
N ASP A 309 5.52 -2.20 4.78
CA ASP A 309 4.47 -3.18 4.54
C ASP A 309 3.53 -2.63 3.44
N PRO A 310 3.25 -3.39 2.37
CA PRO A 310 2.46 -2.89 1.27
C PRO A 310 1.05 -2.41 1.67
N LYS A 311 0.47 -2.94 2.75
CA LYS A 311 -0.80 -2.42 3.29
C LYS A 311 -0.64 -1.00 3.81
N TYR A 312 0.42 -0.76 4.60
CA TYR A 312 0.75 0.55 5.15
C TYR A 312 1.06 1.54 4.03
N TYR A 313 1.96 1.17 3.11
CA TYR A 313 2.40 2.06 2.05
C TYR A 313 1.27 2.47 1.11
N ILE A 314 0.43 1.53 0.68
CA ILE A 314 -0.73 1.86 -0.18
C ILE A 314 -1.71 2.78 0.56
N ALA A 315 -2.02 2.49 1.82
CA ALA A 315 -2.96 3.31 2.58
C ALA A 315 -2.41 4.71 2.90
N LEU A 316 -1.08 4.85 3.08
CA LEU A 316 -0.46 6.14 3.28
C LEU A 316 -0.46 6.98 1.99
N MET A 317 -0.27 6.34 0.84
CA MET A 317 -0.26 7.01 -0.46
C MET A 317 -1.68 7.28 -1.02
N TYR A 318 -2.69 6.57 -0.52
CA TYR A 318 -4.12 6.85 -0.75
C TYR A 318 -4.86 6.97 0.60
N PRO A 319 -4.68 8.08 1.33
CA PRO A 319 -5.25 8.20 2.68
C PRO A 319 -6.78 8.22 2.71
N MET A 320 -7.44 8.53 1.58
CA MET A 320 -8.90 8.50 1.45
C MET A 320 -9.43 7.17 0.91
N LEU A 321 -8.58 6.15 0.83
CA LEU A 321 -8.98 4.82 0.38
C LEU A 321 -10.01 4.22 1.34
N LYS A 322 -11.20 3.93 0.84
CA LYS A 322 -12.25 3.28 1.63
C LYS A 322 -11.93 1.81 1.81
N MET A 323 -12.46 1.21 2.88
CA MET A 323 -12.33 -0.24 3.10
C MET A 323 -12.87 -1.08 1.94
N SER A 324 -13.97 -0.67 1.32
CA SER A 324 -14.50 -1.34 0.13
C SER A 324 -13.50 -1.37 -1.04
N GLN A 325 -12.78 -0.27 -1.25
CA GLN A 325 -11.74 -0.18 -2.27
C GLN A 325 -10.51 -1.02 -1.89
N PHE A 326 -10.08 -0.97 -0.62
CA PHE A 326 -8.98 -1.80 -0.13
C PHE A 326 -9.28 -3.30 -0.31
N MET A 327 -10.52 -3.74 -0.06
CA MET A 327 -10.94 -5.13 -0.28
C MET A 327 -10.86 -5.55 -1.75
N THR A 328 -11.09 -4.62 -2.68
CA THR A 328 -11.00 -4.85 -4.13
C THR A 328 -9.55 -5.14 -4.56
N ILE A 329 -8.57 -4.67 -3.78
CA ILE A 329 -7.14 -4.90 -3.98
C ILE A 329 -6.52 -5.77 -2.88
N SER A 330 -7.31 -6.55 -2.14
CA SER A 330 -6.85 -7.35 -0.99
C SER A 330 -5.69 -8.31 -1.29
N THR A 331 -5.57 -8.79 -2.53
CA THR A 331 -4.48 -9.68 -2.98
C THR A 331 -3.21 -8.94 -3.38
N VAL A 332 -3.29 -7.62 -3.59
CA VAL A 332 -2.20 -6.80 -4.11
C VAL A 332 -1.03 -6.69 -3.13
N PRO A 333 -1.22 -6.45 -1.82
CA PRO A 333 -0.12 -6.43 -0.86
C PRO A 333 0.77 -7.68 -0.91
N GLY A 334 0.15 -8.87 -0.94
CA GLY A 334 0.89 -10.13 -1.05
C GLY A 334 1.55 -10.33 -2.42
N ALA A 335 0.97 -9.79 -3.50
CA ALA A 335 1.57 -9.82 -4.83
C ALA A 335 2.79 -8.89 -4.94
N ILE A 336 2.73 -7.70 -4.33
CA ILE A 336 3.86 -6.77 -4.23
C ILE A 336 5.02 -7.46 -3.52
N GLN A 337 4.80 -8.03 -2.34
CA GLN A 337 5.83 -8.73 -1.60
C GLN A 337 6.47 -9.85 -2.45
N LYS A 338 5.66 -10.69 -3.10
CA LYS A 338 6.15 -11.77 -3.97
C LYS A 338 6.94 -11.27 -5.18
N ASP A 339 6.58 -10.13 -5.75
CA ASP A 339 7.31 -9.56 -6.88
C ASP A 339 8.67 -9.02 -6.43
N ILE A 340 8.74 -8.38 -5.26
CA ILE A 340 10.00 -7.87 -4.70
C ILE A 340 10.88 -9.02 -4.20
N ASP A 341 10.31 -10.04 -3.53
CA ASP A 341 11.05 -11.23 -3.11
C ASP A 341 11.82 -11.88 -4.27
N LYS A 342 11.22 -11.91 -5.47
CA LYS A 342 11.87 -12.50 -6.67
C LYS A 342 13.05 -11.67 -7.19
N ILE A 343 13.13 -10.38 -6.86
CA ILE A 343 14.24 -9.51 -7.29
C ILE A 343 15.53 -9.85 -6.54
N PHE A 344 15.42 -10.41 -5.33
CA PHE A 344 16.55 -10.73 -4.45
C PHE A 344 16.85 -12.23 -4.34
N ARG A 345 16.27 -13.06 -5.21
CA ARG A 345 16.45 -14.53 -5.22
C ARG A 345 17.47 -15.00 -6.24
#